data_AF-A0A8T1GLL8-F1
#
_entry.id   AF-A0A8T1GLL8-F1
#
_cell.length_a   1.000
_cell.length_b   1.000
_cell.length_c   1.000
_cell.angle_alpha   90.00
_cell.angle_beta   90.00
_cell.angle_gamma   90.00
#
_symmetry.space_group_name_H-M   'P 1'
#
loop_
_entity.id
_entity.type
_entity.pdbx_description
1 polymer ?
#
loop_
_entity_poly.entity_id
_entity_poly.type
_entity_poly.pdbx_seq_one_letter_code
_entity_poly.pdbx_strand_id
1 'polypeptide(L)'
;MQHRHQLSPEEKTLVCNVYDYFVAEAKEGRSGGRNSCQRTKEATRFGKNTIFRVLRARNINPDTDFVESTAPSARGRKKLYNESDLNVIVREYVTAQNKAIKPTTAQLICNHIEGVVGKCYNVRTMRVWLNDMGFRHLRGQQRHYLAETTGNVAFQATYLQRRLSNRDPRNHPIQPEVFLDESCCNVNHVTGKTWLNEDKIRISKSGRGARICIVGAGIVTRNGSIIQGEFVTGSLVHWSSAKKSVVTKLCVTLKQYGECIIHMDGASYHKRQEDPAPTRRTLKADIQMWLFRNHIDFEPSWFIPQLLELVKAHKSKLNYVSHRIANEQGHYLLDTPPYRPELQHI
;
A
#
# COMPACT_ATOMS: atom_id res chain seq x y z
N MET A 1 7.73 30.07 15.89
CA MET A 1 8.96 30.89 15.75
C MET A 1 8.95 31.48 14.36
N GLN A 2 8.80 32.80 14.23
CA GLN A 2 8.99 33.46 12.93
C GLN A 2 10.45 33.28 12.52
N HIS A 3 10.68 32.76 11.32
CA HIS A 3 12.01 32.67 10.76
C HIS A 3 12.58 34.10 10.66
N ARG A 4 13.74 34.35 11.26
CA ARG A 4 14.40 35.66 11.08
C ARG A 4 14.76 35.80 9.61
N HIS A 5 14.29 36.88 8.97
CA HIS A 5 14.63 37.20 7.58
C HIS A 5 16.15 37.30 7.42
N GLN A 6 16.66 36.62 6.40
CA GLN A 6 18.08 36.63 6.05
C GLN A 6 18.20 37.39 4.73
N LEU A 7 19.01 38.46 4.72
CA LEU A 7 19.09 39.35 3.56
C LEU A 7 19.66 38.60 2.35
N SER A 8 18.98 38.72 1.21
CA SER A 8 19.47 38.22 -0.08
C SER A 8 20.71 39.00 -0.56
N PRO A 9 21.48 38.47 -1.52
CA PRO A 9 22.58 39.20 -2.16
C PRO A 9 22.14 40.58 -2.71
N GLU A 10 20.96 40.65 -3.30
CA GLU A 10 20.38 41.88 -3.85
C GLU A 10 20.02 42.88 -2.75
N GLU A 11 19.44 42.41 -1.63
CA GLU A 11 19.13 43.26 -0.48
C GLU A 11 20.40 43.82 0.17
N LYS A 12 21.48 43.02 0.25
CA LYS A 12 22.79 43.47 0.73
C LYS A 12 23.41 44.50 -0.21
N THR A 13 23.29 44.29 -1.52
CA THR A 13 23.74 45.24 -2.55
C THR A 13 22.98 46.56 -2.47
N LEU A 14 21.66 46.49 -2.29
CA LEU A 14 20.81 47.68 -2.10
C LEU A 14 21.23 48.49 -0.87
N VAL A 15 21.53 47.83 0.25
CA VAL A 15 22.06 48.49 1.46
C VAL A 15 23.34 49.24 1.18
N CYS A 16 24.27 48.66 0.42
CA CYS A 16 25.52 49.30 0.01
C CYS A 16 25.27 50.52 -0.87
N ASN A 17 24.42 50.40 -1.89
CA ASN A 17 24.12 51.50 -2.81
C ASN A 17 23.45 52.69 -2.10
N VAL A 18 22.49 52.41 -1.22
CA VAL A 18 21.80 53.45 -0.42
C VAL A 18 22.77 54.13 0.55
N TYR A 19 23.69 53.37 1.15
CA TYR A 19 24.73 53.94 2.00
C TYR A 19 25.67 54.86 1.21
N ASP A 20 26.13 54.44 0.05
CA ASP A 20 27.05 55.22 -0.79
C ASP A 20 26.38 56.50 -1.30
N TYR A 21 25.09 56.45 -1.66
CA TYR A 21 24.29 57.64 -1.97
C TYR A 21 24.31 58.66 -0.83
N PHE A 22 24.06 58.23 0.41
CA PHE A 22 24.08 59.13 1.56
C PHE A 22 25.48 59.59 1.98
N VAL A 23 26.53 58.87 1.59
CA VAL A 23 27.92 59.33 1.74
C VAL A 23 28.24 60.40 0.69
N ALA A 24 27.82 60.23 -0.56
CA ALA A 24 28.00 61.20 -1.63
C ALA A 24 27.28 62.52 -1.31
N GLU A 25 26.00 62.47 -0.91
CA GLU A 25 25.25 63.65 -0.47
C GLU A 25 25.94 64.41 0.67
N ALA A 26 26.51 63.68 1.65
CA ALA A 26 27.18 64.29 2.78
C ALA A 26 28.49 65.00 2.39
N LYS A 27 29.20 64.50 1.37
CA LYS A 27 30.40 65.16 0.81
C LYS A 27 30.05 66.46 0.08
N GLU A 28 28.87 66.52 -0.53
CA GLU A 28 28.36 67.71 -1.22
C GLU A 28 27.74 68.75 -0.27
N GLY A 29 27.80 68.54 1.05
CA GLY A 29 27.29 69.48 2.05
C GLY A 29 25.76 69.52 2.17
N ARG A 30 25.04 68.59 1.52
CA ARG A 30 23.58 68.50 1.60
C ARG A 30 23.13 67.77 2.87
N SER A 31 21.95 68.12 3.38
CA SER A 31 21.21 67.33 4.37
C SER A 31 21.91 67.09 5.72
N GLY A 32 22.62 68.10 6.26
CA GLY A 32 23.03 68.14 7.67
C GLY A 32 24.08 67.11 8.13
N GLY A 33 24.79 66.48 7.18
CA GLY A 33 26.06 65.77 7.32
C GLY A 33 26.40 65.07 8.65
N ARG A 34 26.46 63.72 8.61
CA ARG A 34 27.41 62.81 9.32
C ARG A 34 26.82 61.44 9.70
N ASN A 35 25.53 61.17 9.45
CA ASN A 35 24.91 59.90 9.87
C ASN A 35 24.36 59.06 8.71
N SER A 36 25.18 58.81 7.67
CA SER A 36 24.81 58.01 6.49
C SER A 36 24.30 56.61 6.87
N CYS A 37 24.83 55.99 7.94
CA CYS A 37 24.32 54.71 8.45
C CYS A 37 22.89 54.80 9.01
N GLN A 38 22.55 55.86 9.75
CA GLN A 38 21.21 56.05 10.29
C GLN A 38 20.20 56.33 9.17
N ARG A 39 20.59 57.14 8.19
CA ARG A 39 19.75 57.42 7.00
C ARG A 39 19.54 56.15 6.17
N THR A 40 20.57 55.31 6.04
CA THR A 40 20.46 53.99 5.38
C THR A 40 19.47 53.09 6.12
N LYS A 41 19.49 53.08 7.46
CA LYS A 41 18.50 52.36 8.28
C LYS A 41 17.08 52.88 8.03
N GLU A 42 16.89 54.19 8.01
CA GLU A 42 15.57 54.80 7.81
C GLU A 42 15.01 54.50 6.42
N ALA A 43 15.87 54.55 5.39
CA ALA A 43 15.50 54.27 3.99
C ALA A 43 15.24 52.79 3.73
N THR A 44 16.14 51.90 4.17
CA THR A 44 16.05 50.45 3.90
C THR A 44 15.23 49.67 4.92
N ARG A 45 14.90 50.29 6.07
CA ARG A 45 14.24 49.67 7.23
C ARG A 45 14.99 48.49 7.86
N PHE A 46 16.22 48.20 7.43
CA PHE A 46 17.06 47.20 8.08
C PHE A 46 17.71 47.74 9.35
N GLY A 47 17.89 46.86 10.34
CA GLY A 47 18.51 47.22 11.62
C GLY A 47 19.93 47.76 11.45
N LYS A 48 20.32 48.72 12.29
CA LYS A 48 21.65 49.36 12.25
C LYS A 48 22.81 48.35 12.29
N ASN A 49 22.68 47.31 13.12
CA ASN A 49 23.68 46.23 13.22
C ASN A 49 23.74 45.37 11.94
N THR A 50 22.63 45.20 11.23
CA THR A 50 22.60 44.48 9.94
C THR A 50 23.36 45.29 8.90
N ILE A 51 23.10 46.59 8.81
CA ILE A 51 23.82 47.50 7.89
C ILE A 51 25.33 47.46 8.17
N PHE A 52 25.74 47.57 9.43
CA PHE A 52 27.17 47.46 9.79
C PHE A 52 27.79 46.12 9.37
N ARG A 53 27.07 45.01 9.47
CA ARG A 53 27.57 43.69 9.02
C ARG A 53 27.75 43.63 7.52
N VAL A 54 26.79 44.16 6.76
CA VAL A 54 26.85 44.21 5.30
C VAL A 54 28.01 45.10 4.84
N LEU A 55 28.12 46.31 5.39
CA LEU A 55 29.22 47.23 5.06
C LEU A 55 30.58 46.67 5.47
N ARG A 56 30.67 45.97 6.61
CA ARG A 56 31.90 45.28 7.03
C ARG A 56 32.29 44.17 6.05
N ALA A 57 31.33 43.38 5.57
CA ALA A 57 31.59 42.34 4.58
C ALA A 57 32.12 42.95 3.27
N ARG A 58 31.50 44.04 2.79
CA ARG A 58 32.01 44.81 1.63
C ARG A 58 33.40 45.37 1.86
N ASN A 59 33.68 45.92 3.04
CA ASN A 59 35.01 46.48 3.32
C ASN A 59 36.11 45.42 3.38
N ILE A 60 35.77 44.17 3.71
CA ILE A 60 36.71 43.04 3.68
C ILE A 60 36.93 42.55 2.24
N ASN A 61 35.86 42.49 1.43
CA ASN A 61 35.92 42.11 0.02
C ASN A 61 35.11 43.12 -0.82
N PRO A 62 35.76 44.14 -1.42
CA PRO A 62 35.07 45.16 -2.21
C PRO A 62 34.29 44.61 -3.41
N ASP A 63 34.76 43.50 -4.00
CA ASP A 63 34.16 42.82 -5.15
C ASP A 63 33.15 41.73 -4.72
N THR A 64 32.70 41.75 -3.46
CA THR A 64 31.72 40.78 -2.95
C THR A 64 30.39 40.88 -3.71
N ASP A 65 29.95 39.77 -4.29
CA ASP A 65 28.61 39.60 -4.83
C ASP A 65 27.58 39.20 -3.74
N PHE A 66 28.04 39.05 -2.50
CA PHE A 66 27.28 38.60 -1.34
C PHE A 66 26.63 37.21 -1.50
N VAL A 67 27.06 36.42 -2.47
CA VAL A 67 26.64 35.03 -2.63
C VAL A 67 27.16 34.24 -1.43
N GLU A 68 26.24 33.59 -0.70
CA GLU A 68 26.63 32.82 0.48
C GLU A 68 27.50 31.63 0.07
N SER A 69 28.53 31.35 0.89
CA SER A 69 29.32 30.13 0.72
C SER A 69 28.38 28.92 0.75
N THR A 70 28.51 28.03 -0.23
CA THR A 70 27.83 26.73 -0.26
C THR A 70 28.26 25.80 0.88
N ALA A 71 29.20 26.23 1.73
CA ALA A 71 29.60 25.51 2.93
C ALA A 71 28.41 25.41 3.92
N PRO A 72 28.03 24.19 4.35
CA PRO A 72 26.97 24.00 5.33
C PRO A 72 27.23 24.82 6.61
N SER A 73 26.18 25.47 7.11
CA SER A 73 26.23 26.19 8.38
C SER A 73 26.82 25.33 9.50
N ALA A 74 27.84 25.83 10.21
CA ALA A 74 28.39 25.19 11.40
C ALA A 74 27.42 25.19 12.61
N ARG A 75 26.25 25.84 12.50
CA ARG A 75 25.19 25.76 13.51
C ARG A 75 24.42 24.46 13.38
N GLY A 76 24.42 23.69 14.47
CA GLY A 76 23.64 22.47 14.61
C GLY A 76 24.34 21.49 15.54
N ARG A 77 23.61 20.48 16.01
CA ARG A 77 24.22 19.35 16.73
C ARG A 77 24.99 18.51 15.72
N LYS A 78 26.30 18.33 15.92
CA LYS A 78 27.13 17.44 15.09
C LYS A 78 26.54 16.03 15.13
N LYS A 79 26.45 15.37 13.97
CA LYS A 79 26.07 13.95 13.90
C LYS A 79 27.11 13.16 14.72
N LEU A 80 26.65 12.28 15.61
CA LEU A 80 27.51 11.46 16.47
C LEU A 80 27.97 10.16 15.80
N TYR A 81 27.78 10.04 14.49
CA TYR A 81 28.13 8.86 13.72
C TYR A 81 28.82 9.24 12.41
N ASN A 82 29.71 8.34 11.96
CA ASN A 82 30.17 8.36 10.58
C ASN A 82 29.07 7.79 9.69
N GLU A 83 28.58 8.60 8.75
CA GLU A 83 27.43 8.29 7.90
C GLU A 83 27.73 7.19 6.88
N SER A 84 29.00 6.92 6.56
CA SER A 84 29.37 5.81 5.67
C SER A 84 29.23 4.44 6.36
N ASP A 85 29.83 4.28 7.54
CA ASP A 85 30.08 2.95 8.11
C ASP A 85 28.81 2.39 8.77
N LEU A 86 28.07 3.22 9.51
CA LEU A 86 26.80 2.79 10.09
C LEU A 86 25.74 2.51 9.02
N ASN A 87 25.75 3.27 7.92
CA ASN A 87 24.75 3.12 6.87
C ASN A 87 24.89 1.76 6.17
N VAL A 88 26.12 1.32 5.89
CA VAL A 88 26.37 -0.04 5.36
C VAL A 88 25.87 -1.11 6.34
N ILE A 89 26.28 -1.06 7.61
CA ILE A 89 25.91 -2.06 8.62
C ILE A 89 24.38 -2.15 8.78
N VAL A 90 23.71 -0.98 8.87
CA VAL A 90 22.26 -0.93 9.04
C VAL A 90 21.53 -1.41 7.79
N ARG A 91 21.97 -1.01 6.59
CA ARG A 91 21.35 -1.47 5.33
C ARG A 91 21.50 -2.97 5.15
N GLU A 92 22.67 -3.54 5.41
CA GLU A 92 22.90 -4.98 5.33
C GLU A 92 22.00 -5.72 6.32
N TYR A 93 21.95 -5.27 7.58
CA TYR A 93 21.10 -5.88 8.59
C TYR A 93 19.61 -5.82 8.23
N VAL A 94 19.09 -4.64 7.88
CA VAL A 94 17.68 -4.47 7.49
C VAL A 94 17.36 -5.32 6.26
N THR A 95 18.26 -5.37 5.28
CA THR A 95 18.10 -6.20 4.07
C THR A 95 18.09 -7.69 4.43
N ALA A 96 18.99 -8.15 5.29
CA ALA A 96 19.06 -9.53 5.74
C ALA A 96 17.81 -9.93 6.53
N GLN A 97 17.34 -9.09 7.46
CA GLN A 97 16.09 -9.32 8.20
C GLN A 97 14.89 -9.35 7.27
N ASN A 98 14.80 -8.43 6.29
CA ASN A 98 13.72 -8.40 5.31
C ASN A 98 13.73 -9.66 4.42
N LYS A 99 14.90 -10.09 3.92
CA LYS A 99 15.07 -11.38 3.20
C LYS A 99 14.66 -12.57 4.07
N ALA A 100 15.00 -12.53 5.36
CA ALA A 100 14.62 -13.55 6.34
C ALA A 100 13.16 -13.43 6.82
N ILE A 101 12.39 -12.45 6.33
CA ILE A 101 10.97 -12.22 6.66
C ILE A 101 10.78 -11.86 8.15
N LYS A 102 11.78 -11.21 8.75
CA LYS A 102 11.74 -10.76 10.15
C LYS A 102 11.48 -9.26 10.22
N PRO A 103 10.55 -8.79 11.07
CA PRO A 103 10.37 -7.36 11.28
C PRO A 103 11.60 -6.77 11.97
N THR A 104 11.99 -5.56 11.56
CA THR A 104 13.12 -4.83 12.13
C THR A 104 12.62 -3.59 12.85
N THR A 105 12.95 -3.49 14.14
CA THR A 105 12.69 -2.32 14.97
C THR A 105 13.98 -1.53 15.17
N ALA A 106 13.87 -0.25 15.55
CA ALA A 106 15.04 0.56 15.89
C ALA A 106 15.83 -0.05 17.07
N GLN A 107 15.17 -0.75 18.00
CA GLN A 107 15.85 -1.45 19.09
C GLN A 107 16.69 -2.62 18.57
N LEU A 108 16.15 -3.43 17.65
CA LEU A 108 16.89 -4.54 17.05
C LEU A 108 18.12 -4.05 16.29
N ILE A 109 18.00 -2.90 15.61
CA ILE A 109 19.13 -2.24 14.94
C ILE A 109 20.17 -1.79 15.97
N CYS A 110 19.76 -1.15 17.08
CA CYS A 110 20.69 -0.78 18.15
C CYS A 110 21.44 -2.00 18.71
N ASN A 111 20.73 -3.08 19.03
CA ASN A 111 21.33 -4.32 19.56
C ASN A 111 22.30 -4.95 18.56
N HIS A 112 21.97 -4.92 17.26
CA HIS A 112 22.87 -5.43 16.22
C HIS A 112 24.14 -4.59 16.11
N ILE A 113 24.02 -3.26 16.09
CA ILE A 113 25.18 -2.36 16.03
C ILE A 113 26.05 -2.50 17.27
N GLU A 114 25.45 -2.66 18.45
CA GLU A 114 26.20 -2.94 19.68
C GLU A 114 27.02 -4.23 19.56
N GLY A 115 26.45 -5.29 18.99
CA GLY A 115 27.18 -6.55 18.77
C GLY A 115 28.31 -6.46 17.73
N VAL A 116 28.18 -5.61 16.70
CA VAL A 116 29.18 -5.49 15.62
C VAL A 116 30.25 -4.43 15.92
N VAL A 117 29.85 -3.30 16.49
CA VAL A 117 30.69 -2.10 16.66
C VAL A 117 31.06 -1.87 18.14
N GLY A 118 30.45 -2.59 19.08
CA GLY A 118 30.69 -2.40 20.51
C GLY A 118 30.13 -1.07 21.06
N LYS A 119 29.23 -0.41 20.32
CA LYS A 119 28.67 0.90 20.68
C LYS A 119 27.17 0.83 20.87
N CYS A 120 26.71 1.25 22.04
CA CYS A 120 25.29 1.35 22.36
C CYS A 120 24.74 2.69 21.87
N TYR A 121 23.59 2.65 21.18
CA TYR A 121 22.90 3.85 20.71
C TYR A 121 21.49 3.95 21.28
N ASN A 122 21.07 5.18 21.59
CA ASN A 122 19.70 5.43 22.01
C ASN A 122 18.71 5.22 20.86
N VAL A 123 17.61 4.51 21.13
CA VAL A 123 16.56 4.19 20.15
C VAL A 123 15.97 5.43 19.47
N ARG A 124 15.75 6.53 20.21
CA ARG A 124 15.20 7.78 19.65
C ARG A 124 16.17 8.38 18.65
N THR A 125 17.45 8.38 18.99
CA THR A 125 18.52 8.83 18.10
C THR A 125 18.60 7.95 16.84
N MET A 126 18.52 6.63 17.01
CA MET A 126 18.51 5.67 15.90
C MET A 126 17.36 5.94 14.92
N ARG A 127 16.15 6.26 15.40
CA ARG A 127 15.02 6.61 14.53
C ARG A 127 15.28 7.85 13.67
N VAL A 128 15.97 8.86 14.23
CA VAL A 128 16.36 10.06 13.48
C VAL A 128 17.36 9.68 12.39
N TRP A 129 18.39 8.92 12.74
CA TRP A 129 19.43 8.50 11.79
C TRP A 129 18.87 7.61 10.68
N LEU A 130 17.93 6.71 11.00
CA LEU A 130 17.25 5.90 9.99
C LEU A 130 16.52 6.77 8.97
N ASN A 131 15.83 7.83 9.40
CA ASN A 131 15.19 8.75 8.47
C ASN A 131 16.20 9.52 7.62
N ASP A 132 17.29 10.00 8.21
CA ASP A 132 18.39 10.69 7.53
C ASP A 132 19.04 9.79 6.47
N MET A 133 19.25 8.51 6.81
CA MET A 133 19.79 7.48 5.92
C MET A 133 18.76 6.96 4.89
N GLY A 134 17.58 7.58 4.77
CA GLY A 134 16.58 7.22 3.75
C GLY A 134 15.63 6.07 4.10
N PHE A 135 15.77 5.43 5.26
CA PHE A 135 14.86 4.37 5.70
C PHE A 135 13.49 4.92 6.07
N ARG A 136 12.47 4.07 6.00
CA ARG A 136 11.09 4.42 6.37
C ARG A 136 10.46 3.36 7.24
N HIS A 137 9.70 3.79 8.25
CA HIS A 137 8.94 2.93 9.15
C HIS A 137 7.49 2.80 8.69
N LEU A 138 7.25 1.84 7.81
CA LEU A 138 5.98 1.71 7.08
C LEU A 138 5.45 0.28 7.15
N ARG A 139 4.16 0.12 6.85
CA ARG A 139 3.57 -1.17 6.54
C ARG A 139 3.95 -1.48 5.09
N GLY A 140 4.88 -2.41 4.88
CA GLY A 140 5.35 -2.71 3.53
C GLY A 140 4.25 -3.30 2.64
N GLN A 141 4.35 -3.04 1.34
CA GLN A 141 3.35 -3.42 0.36
C GLN A 141 3.53 -4.88 -0.06
N GLN A 142 2.50 -5.72 0.16
CA GLN A 142 2.56 -7.17 -0.14
C GLN A 142 2.14 -7.51 -1.59
N ARG A 143 1.33 -6.68 -2.24
CA ARG A 143 0.72 -6.94 -3.56
C ARG A 143 0.58 -5.65 -4.36
N HIS A 144 0.71 -5.74 -5.69
CA HIS A 144 0.20 -4.71 -6.59
C HIS A 144 -1.34 -4.78 -6.57
N TYR A 145 -1.99 -3.78 -5.99
CA TYR A 145 -3.46 -3.70 -5.90
C TYR A 145 -4.10 -3.31 -7.26
N LEU A 146 -3.29 -2.87 -8.22
CA LEU A 146 -3.71 -2.44 -9.57
C LEU A 146 -3.30 -3.45 -10.64
N ALA A 147 -3.44 -4.76 -10.38
CA ALA A 147 -3.24 -5.78 -11.40
C ALA A 147 -4.45 -5.80 -12.37
N GLU A 148 -4.65 -4.71 -13.11
CA GLU A 148 -5.71 -4.56 -14.10
C GLU A 148 -5.27 -5.19 -15.42
N THR A 149 -5.75 -6.40 -15.67
CA THR A 149 -5.72 -7.01 -17.01
C THR A 149 -7.04 -6.72 -17.71
N THR A 150 -7.06 -6.73 -19.05
CA THR A 150 -8.29 -6.59 -19.83
C THR A 150 -9.36 -7.60 -19.39
N GLY A 151 -8.95 -8.82 -19.03
CA GLY A 151 -9.83 -9.84 -18.47
C GLY A 151 -10.42 -9.46 -17.11
N ASN A 152 -9.61 -8.94 -16.20
CA ASN A 152 -10.08 -8.48 -14.88
C ASN A 152 -11.07 -7.31 -15.00
N VAL A 153 -10.80 -6.36 -15.90
CA VAL A 153 -11.69 -5.22 -16.16
C VAL A 153 -13.04 -5.68 -16.72
N ALA A 154 -13.03 -6.56 -17.73
CA ALA A 154 -14.26 -7.11 -18.30
C ALA A 154 -15.06 -7.92 -17.27
N PHE A 155 -14.37 -8.70 -16.42
CA PHE A 155 -15.01 -9.44 -15.33
C PHE A 155 -15.66 -8.50 -14.32
N GLN A 156 -14.96 -7.45 -13.92
CA GLN A 156 -15.51 -6.43 -13.02
C GLN A 156 -16.74 -5.74 -13.60
N ALA A 157 -16.70 -5.33 -14.87
CA ALA A 157 -17.83 -4.71 -15.54
C ALA A 157 -19.06 -5.63 -15.54
N THR A 158 -18.86 -6.92 -15.85
CA THR A 158 -19.93 -7.93 -15.83
C THR A 158 -20.52 -8.11 -14.42
N TYR A 159 -19.67 -8.18 -13.39
CA TYR A 159 -20.10 -8.28 -12.00
C TYR A 159 -20.92 -7.06 -11.57
N LEU A 160 -20.43 -5.85 -11.87
CA LEU A 160 -21.13 -4.61 -11.54
C LEU A 160 -22.47 -4.49 -12.28
N GLN A 161 -22.54 -4.86 -13.55
CA GLN A 161 -23.79 -4.90 -14.30
C GLN A 161 -24.83 -5.80 -13.62
N ARG A 162 -24.43 -7.00 -13.18
CA ARG A 162 -25.32 -7.92 -12.47
C ARG A 162 -25.76 -7.39 -11.10
N ARG A 163 -24.85 -6.74 -10.38
CA ARG A 163 -25.17 -6.11 -9.10
C ARG A 163 -26.14 -4.94 -9.28
N LEU A 164 -25.93 -4.12 -10.31
CA LEU A 164 -26.80 -2.99 -10.66
C LEU A 164 -28.15 -3.45 -11.20
N SER A 165 -28.24 -4.58 -11.90
CA SER A 165 -29.55 -5.13 -12.32
C SER A 165 -30.41 -5.60 -11.15
N ASN A 166 -29.80 -5.84 -9.97
CA ASN A 166 -30.52 -6.12 -8.73
C ASN A 166 -30.86 -4.82 -7.97
N ARG A 167 -31.20 -3.73 -8.67
CA ARG A 167 -31.55 -2.44 -8.06
C ARG A 167 -32.87 -1.93 -8.61
N ASP A 168 -33.72 -1.43 -7.71
CA ASP A 168 -34.93 -0.72 -8.08
C ASP A 168 -34.63 0.76 -8.44
N PRO A 169 -35.63 1.56 -8.87
CA PRO A 169 -35.42 2.98 -9.19
C PRO A 169 -34.94 3.87 -8.02
N ARG A 170 -35.05 3.39 -6.77
CA ARG A 170 -34.52 4.06 -5.56
C ARG A 170 -33.16 3.51 -5.15
N ASN A 171 -32.54 2.67 -5.99
CA ASN A 171 -31.27 2.01 -5.75
C ASN A 171 -31.30 1.01 -4.58
N HIS A 172 -32.48 0.47 -4.24
CA HIS A 172 -32.64 -0.56 -3.23
C HIS A 172 -32.48 -1.96 -3.85
N PRO A 173 -31.96 -2.95 -3.08
CA PRO A 173 -31.89 -4.32 -3.57
C PRO A 173 -33.29 -4.89 -3.85
N ILE A 174 -33.46 -5.56 -4.99
CA ILE A 174 -34.70 -6.24 -5.36
C ILE A 174 -34.74 -7.61 -4.68
N GLN A 175 -33.69 -8.41 -4.87
CA GLN A 175 -33.43 -9.65 -4.17
C GLN A 175 -32.43 -9.41 -3.02
N PRO A 176 -32.56 -10.12 -1.88
CA PRO A 176 -31.57 -10.11 -0.82
C PRO A 176 -30.14 -10.35 -1.33
N GLU A 177 -29.20 -9.55 -0.84
CA GLU A 177 -27.77 -9.71 -1.14
C GLU A 177 -27.05 -10.29 0.06
N VAL A 178 -26.34 -11.41 -0.15
CA VAL A 178 -25.57 -12.10 0.87
C VAL A 178 -24.09 -11.95 0.55
N PHE A 179 -23.29 -11.44 1.47
CA PHE A 179 -21.84 -11.31 1.33
C PHE A 179 -21.17 -12.37 2.21
N LEU A 180 -20.54 -13.35 1.57
CA LEU A 180 -19.82 -14.44 2.22
C LEU A 180 -18.31 -14.16 2.11
N ASP A 181 -17.61 -14.16 3.24
CA ASP A 181 -16.15 -14.01 3.26
C ASP A 181 -15.48 -14.78 4.40
N GLU A 182 -14.18 -14.99 4.25
CA GLU A 182 -13.32 -15.60 5.25
C GLU A 182 -12.19 -14.68 5.71
N SER A 183 -12.02 -14.58 7.02
CA SER A 183 -10.86 -13.95 7.63
C SER A 183 -10.03 -14.97 8.39
N CYS A 184 -8.70 -14.87 8.28
CA CYS A 184 -7.77 -15.75 8.98
C CYS A 184 -7.08 -15.00 10.11
N CYS A 185 -7.27 -15.46 11.35
CA CYS A 185 -6.51 -15.01 12.50
C CYS A 185 -5.30 -15.93 12.71
N ASN A 186 -4.08 -15.38 12.66
CA ASN A 186 -2.83 -16.15 12.83
C ASN A 186 -2.33 -16.03 14.26
N VAL A 187 -1.91 -17.13 14.89
CA VAL A 187 -1.34 -17.10 16.26
C VAL A 187 -0.17 -16.12 16.39
N ASN A 188 0.66 -16.01 15.36
CA ASN A 188 1.83 -15.14 15.34
C ASN A 188 1.50 -13.79 14.69
N HIS A 189 0.81 -12.90 15.41
CA HIS A 189 0.63 -11.51 15.00
C HIS A 189 1.93 -10.72 15.21
N VAL A 190 2.55 -10.26 14.13
CA VAL A 190 3.65 -9.29 14.19
C VAL A 190 3.13 -7.89 13.89
N THR A 191 3.76 -6.89 14.51
CA THR A 191 3.47 -5.48 14.22
C THR A 191 3.61 -5.23 12.71
N GLY A 192 2.60 -4.57 12.13
CA GLY A 192 2.51 -4.39 10.67
C GLY A 192 3.58 -3.46 10.09
N LYS A 193 4.15 -2.56 10.92
CA LYS A 193 5.19 -1.61 10.52
C LYS A 193 6.58 -2.18 10.84
N THR A 194 7.51 -1.98 9.91
CA THR A 194 8.93 -2.35 10.05
C THR A 194 9.78 -1.26 9.39
N TRP A 195 11.03 -1.12 9.82
CA TRP A 195 12.00 -0.28 9.10
C TRP A 195 12.40 -0.99 7.80
N LEU A 196 12.33 -0.28 6.69
CA LEU A 196 12.69 -0.73 5.34
C LEU A 196 13.61 0.29 4.68
N ASN A 197 14.40 -0.19 3.71
CA ASN A 197 15.20 0.66 2.83
C ASN A 197 14.29 1.52 1.92
N GLU A 198 14.90 2.39 1.13
CA GLU A 198 14.22 3.34 0.22
C GLU A 198 13.22 2.69 -0.73
N ASP A 199 13.45 1.44 -1.13
CA ASP A 199 12.57 0.67 -2.01
C ASP A 199 11.17 0.42 -1.40
N LYS A 200 11.05 0.48 -0.06
CA LYS A 200 9.79 0.27 0.70
C LYS A 200 9.11 -1.09 0.45
N ILE A 201 9.82 -2.05 -0.14
CA ILE A 201 9.33 -3.41 -0.37
C ILE A 201 9.57 -4.26 0.88
N ARG A 202 8.50 -4.83 1.43
CA ARG A 202 8.60 -5.82 2.53
C ARG A 202 8.33 -7.21 1.98
N ILE A 203 9.28 -8.10 2.18
CA ILE A 203 9.07 -9.52 1.92
C ILE A 203 8.40 -10.10 3.17
N SER A 204 7.18 -10.61 3.01
CA SER A 204 6.46 -11.25 4.11
C SER A 204 5.89 -12.59 3.66
N LYS A 205 5.98 -13.59 4.54
CA LYS A 205 5.16 -14.81 4.44
C LYS A 205 3.75 -14.45 4.88
N SER A 206 2.74 -14.99 4.19
CA SER A 206 1.44 -15.27 4.82
C SER A 206 1.71 -16.01 6.13
N GLY A 207 1.15 -15.55 7.25
CA GLY A 207 1.52 -15.94 8.60
C GLY A 207 1.92 -17.41 8.78
N ARG A 208 3.16 -17.67 9.22
CA ARG A 208 3.57 -19.00 9.69
C ARG A 208 2.98 -19.24 11.08
N GLY A 209 2.38 -20.41 11.29
CA GLY A 209 1.81 -20.84 12.57
C GLY A 209 0.39 -21.36 12.41
N ALA A 210 -0.19 -21.86 13.50
CA ALA A 210 -1.60 -22.20 13.53
C ALA A 210 -2.45 -20.95 13.21
N ARG A 211 -3.57 -21.18 12.53
CA ARG A 211 -4.54 -20.15 12.18
C ARG A 211 -5.95 -20.65 12.42
N ILE A 212 -6.82 -19.73 12.80
CA ILE A 212 -8.26 -19.94 12.84
C ILE A 212 -8.83 -19.20 11.63
N CYS A 213 -9.54 -19.93 10.77
CA CYS A 213 -10.36 -19.33 9.73
C CYS A 213 -11.72 -19.04 10.35
N ILE A 214 -12.17 -17.79 10.27
CA ILE A 214 -13.50 -17.33 10.66
C ILE A 214 -14.24 -17.03 9.37
N VAL A 215 -15.46 -17.53 9.24
CA VAL A 215 -16.33 -17.29 8.09
C VAL A 215 -17.61 -16.68 8.59
N GLY A 216 -18.11 -15.71 7.85
CA GLY A 216 -19.39 -15.08 8.12
C GLY A 216 -20.15 -14.86 6.82
N ALA A 217 -21.47 -14.76 6.93
CA ALA A 217 -22.31 -14.28 5.85
C ALA A 217 -23.18 -13.13 6.37
N GLY A 218 -23.00 -11.94 5.80
CA GLY A 218 -23.84 -10.77 6.03
C GLY A 218 -24.95 -10.75 4.99
N ILE A 219 -26.17 -10.43 5.37
CA ILE A 219 -27.30 -10.30 4.46
C ILE A 219 -27.86 -8.88 4.50
N VAL A 220 -28.15 -8.34 3.33
CA VAL A 220 -28.88 -7.08 3.15
C VAL A 220 -30.25 -7.42 2.59
N THR A 221 -31.29 -7.13 3.36
CA THR A 221 -32.69 -7.35 2.96
C THR A 221 -33.45 -6.04 2.94
N ARG A 222 -34.63 -6.07 2.30
CA ARG A 222 -35.54 -4.94 2.21
C ARG A 222 -36.89 -5.33 2.78
N ASN A 223 -37.43 -4.48 3.66
CA ASN A 223 -38.81 -4.56 4.12
C ASN A 223 -39.52 -3.23 3.78
N GLY A 224 -40.36 -3.24 2.74
CA GLY A 224 -41.04 -2.03 2.28
C GLY A 224 -40.07 -0.98 1.73
N SER A 225 -39.82 0.11 2.47
CA SER A 225 -38.81 1.13 2.12
C SER A 225 -37.56 1.08 3.00
N ILE A 226 -37.50 0.16 3.97
CA ILE A 226 -36.41 0.04 4.92
C ILE A 226 -35.42 -1.00 4.41
N ILE A 227 -34.14 -0.64 4.34
CA ILE A 227 -33.03 -1.57 4.10
C ILE A 227 -32.42 -1.92 5.46
N GLN A 228 -32.21 -3.20 5.69
CA GLN A 228 -31.58 -3.71 6.91
C GLN A 228 -30.43 -4.66 6.57
N GLY A 229 -29.41 -4.64 7.41
CA GLY A 229 -28.24 -5.51 7.30
C GLY A 229 -28.02 -6.26 8.61
N GLU A 230 -27.80 -7.57 8.52
CA GLU A 230 -27.50 -8.42 9.68
C GLU A 230 -26.58 -9.58 9.27
N PHE A 231 -26.04 -10.31 10.25
CA PHE A 231 -25.40 -11.60 9.98
C PHE A 231 -26.46 -12.68 9.84
N VAL A 232 -26.33 -13.53 8.83
CA VAL A 232 -27.19 -14.71 8.66
C VAL A 232 -27.01 -15.62 9.87
N THR A 233 -28.10 -16.02 10.50
CA THR A 233 -28.10 -16.87 11.69
C THR A 233 -27.25 -18.13 11.50
N GLY A 234 -26.29 -18.35 12.41
CA GLY A 234 -25.41 -19.52 12.36
C GLY A 234 -24.35 -19.50 11.25
N SER A 235 -24.20 -18.40 10.51
CA SER A 235 -23.17 -18.27 9.47
C SER A 235 -21.77 -17.97 10.04
N LEU A 236 -21.69 -17.36 11.23
CA LEU A 236 -20.44 -17.09 11.92
C LEU A 236 -19.86 -18.37 12.51
N VAL A 237 -18.95 -18.99 11.78
CA VAL A 237 -18.31 -20.25 12.15
C VAL A 237 -16.80 -20.12 12.07
N HIS A 238 -16.11 -20.98 12.83
CA HIS A 238 -14.65 -21.05 12.83
C HIS A 238 -14.18 -22.49 12.70
N TRP A 239 -13.02 -22.70 12.08
CA TRP A 239 -12.40 -24.03 12.01
C TRP A 239 -10.87 -23.97 11.98
N SER A 240 -10.27 -25.10 12.38
CA SER A 240 -8.85 -25.35 12.30
C SER A 240 -8.44 -25.80 10.89
N SER A 241 -8.29 -24.86 9.95
CA SER A 241 -7.72 -25.05 8.59
C SER A 241 -8.28 -26.17 7.67
N ALA A 242 -9.15 -27.07 8.15
CA ALA A 242 -9.68 -28.21 7.42
C ALA A 242 -10.89 -27.79 6.58
N LYS A 243 -10.74 -27.91 5.27
CA LYS A 243 -11.69 -27.44 4.25
C LYS A 243 -13.05 -28.12 4.39
N LYS A 244 -14.09 -27.35 4.72
CA LYS A 244 -15.49 -27.74 4.47
C LYS A 244 -16.19 -26.57 3.78
N SER A 245 -16.96 -26.89 2.74
CA SER A 245 -17.78 -25.89 2.04
C SER A 245 -18.89 -25.41 2.98
N VAL A 246 -18.88 -24.13 3.33
CA VAL A 246 -19.91 -23.49 4.16
C VAL A 246 -21.19 -23.23 3.36
N VAL A 247 -21.06 -23.16 2.03
CA VAL A 247 -22.14 -22.81 1.09
C VAL A 247 -23.37 -23.69 1.28
N THR A 248 -23.21 -25.01 1.45
CA THR A 248 -24.37 -25.91 1.61
C THR A 248 -25.22 -25.56 2.83
N LYS A 249 -24.60 -25.37 3.99
CA LYS A 249 -25.33 -25.02 5.23
C LYS A 249 -25.92 -23.62 5.14
N LEU A 250 -25.15 -22.68 4.58
CA LEU A 250 -25.60 -21.32 4.37
C LEU A 250 -26.86 -21.28 3.49
N CYS A 251 -26.86 -21.95 2.34
CA CYS A 251 -28.01 -22.00 1.43
C CYS A 251 -29.27 -22.56 2.12
N VAL A 252 -29.15 -23.57 2.98
CA VAL A 252 -30.31 -24.09 3.73
C VAL A 252 -30.90 -23.01 4.63
N THR A 253 -30.06 -22.26 5.35
CA THR A 253 -30.51 -21.15 6.21
C THR A 253 -31.10 -20.00 5.39
N LEU A 254 -30.57 -19.73 4.20
CA LEU A 254 -31.00 -18.62 3.35
C LEU A 254 -32.42 -18.80 2.78
N LYS A 255 -32.96 -20.02 2.74
CA LYS A 255 -34.34 -20.28 2.28
C LYS A 255 -35.40 -19.43 2.95
N GLN A 256 -35.20 -19.03 4.22
CA GLN A 256 -36.13 -18.17 4.95
C GLN A 256 -36.24 -16.75 4.35
N TYR A 257 -35.28 -16.34 3.53
CA TYR A 257 -35.24 -15.03 2.86
C TYR A 257 -35.65 -15.10 1.38
N GLY A 258 -36.02 -16.28 0.87
CA GLY A 258 -36.33 -16.49 -0.55
C GLY A 258 -35.09 -16.57 -1.43
N GLU A 259 -35.24 -16.25 -2.72
CA GLU A 259 -34.12 -16.24 -3.67
C GLU A 259 -33.10 -15.15 -3.31
N CYS A 260 -31.85 -15.53 -3.12
CA CYS A 260 -30.77 -14.64 -2.67
C CYS A 260 -29.66 -14.57 -3.72
N ILE A 261 -29.00 -13.42 -3.82
CA ILE A 261 -27.75 -13.26 -4.57
C ILE A 261 -26.58 -13.34 -3.58
N ILE A 262 -25.79 -14.41 -3.67
CA ILE A 262 -24.62 -14.68 -2.83
C ILE A 262 -23.37 -14.15 -3.53
N HIS A 263 -22.68 -13.20 -2.92
CA HIS A 263 -21.39 -12.69 -3.33
C HIS A 263 -20.30 -13.41 -2.55
N MET A 264 -19.40 -14.09 -3.24
CA MET A 264 -18.30 -14.86 -2.63
C MET A 264 -16.99 -14.57 -3.37
N ASP A 265 -15.85 -14.59 -2.68
CA ASP A 265 -14.59 -14.37 -3.34
C ASP A 265 -14.23 -15.49 -4.35
N GLY A 266 -13.54 -15.10 -5.42
CA GLY A 266 -13.15 -16.00 -6.50
C GLY A 266 -11.86 -16.79 -6.24
N ALA A 267 -11.43 -17.01 -5.00
CA ALA A 267 -10.19 -17.72 -4.69
C ALA A 267 -10.21 -19.18 -5.17
N SER A 268 -9.03 -19.70 -5.49
CA SER A 268 -8.89 -21.03 -6.10
C SER A 268 -9.41 -22.16 -5.21
N TYR A 269 -9.42 -21.99 -3.89
CA TYR A 269 -9.91 -23.02 -2.96
C TYR A 269 -11.44 -23.11 -2.91
N HIS A 270 -12.15 -22.07 -3.38
CA HIS A 270 -13.60 -22.08 -3.59
C HIS A 270 -14.01 -22.67 -4.93
N LYS A 271 -13.11 -22.59 -5.91
CA LYS A 271 -13.32 -22.96 -7.32
C LYS A 271 -13.11 -24.44 -7.58
N ARG A 272 -13.69 -25.30 -6.74
CA ARG A 272 -13.70 -26.76 -6.97
C ARG A 272 -14.61 -27.07 -8.16
N GLN A 273 -14.03 -27.68 -9.19
CA GLN A 273 -14.77 -28.20 -10.34
C GLN A 273 -15.32 -29.59 -10.01
N GLU A 274 -16.50 -29.89 -10.55
CA GLU A 274 -17.18 -31.17 -10.36
C GLU A 274 -16.60 -32.25 -11.29
N ASP A 275 -16.50 -31.93 -12.58
CA ASP A 275 -15.82 -32.75 -13.58
C ASP A 275 -14.69 -31.93 -14.24
N PRO A 276 -13.49 -31.91 -13.63
CA PRO A 276 -12.40 -31.13 -14.17
C PRO A 276 -11.90 -31.73 -15.49
N ALA A 277 -11.93 -30.92 -16.55
CA ALA A 277 -11.36 -31.29 -17.83
C ALA A 277 -9.86 -31.67 -17.68
N PRO A 278 -9.38 -32.71 -18.37
CA PRO A 278 -7.98 -33.10 -18.32
C PRO A 278 -7.01 -31.96 -18.67
N THR A 279 -5.81 -32.00 -18.08
CA THR A 279 -4.75 -31.01 -18.31
C THR A 279 -3.48 -31.68 -18.83
N ARG A 280 -2.44 -30.89 -19.16
CA ARG A 280 -1.11 -31.42 -19.55
C ARG A 280 -0.45 -32.32 -18.49
N ARG A 281 -0.92 -32.26 -17.24
CA ARG A 281 -0.43 -33.12 -16.14
C ARG A 281 -1.23 -34.42 -15.99
N THR A 282 -2.37 -34.54 -16.68
CA THR A 282 -3.21 -35.74 -16.66
C THR A 282 -2.55 -36.83 -17.49
N LEU A 283 -2.61 -38.08 -17.03
CA LEU A 283 -2.04 -39.21 -17.77
C LEU A 283 -2.77 -39.39 -19.11
N LYS A 284 -2.05 -39.83 -20.16
CA LYS A 284 -2.64 -40.04 -21.49
C LYS A 284 -3.88 -40.94 -21.44
N ALA A 285 -3.83 -42.04 -20.69
CA ALA A 285 -4.94 -42.96 -20.51
C ALA A 285 -6.18 -42.30 -19.89
N ASP A 286 -5.98 -41.40 -18.92
CA ASP A 286 -7.09 -40.68 -18.27
C ASP A 286 -7.69 -39.62 -19.20
N ILE A 287 -6.88 -38.98 -20.06
CA ILE A 287 -7.39 -38.07 -21.10
C ILE A 287 -8.27 -38.85 -22.08
N GLN A 288 -7.80 -40.01 -22.55
CA GLN A 288 -8.53 -40.90 -23.44
C GLN A 288 -9.83 -41.40 -22.80
N MET A 289 -9.78 -41.78 -21.52
CA MET A 289 -10.95 -42.20 -20.76
C MET A 289 -11.97 -41.06 -20.62
N TRP A 290 -11.52 -39.82 -20.40
CA TRP A 290 -12.40 -38.66 -20.34
C TRP A 290 -13.06 -38.39 -21.70
N LEU A 291 -12.32 -38.44 -22.80
CA LEU A 291 -12.86 -38.29 -24.16
C LEU A 291 -13.90 -39.38 -24.46
N PHE A 292 -13.58 -40.64 -24.14
CA PHE A 292 -14.49 -41.77 -24.30
C PHE A 292 -15.80 -41.59 -23.50
N ARG A 293 -15.71 -41.20 -22.22
CA ARG A 293 -16.89 -40.95 -21.37
C ARG A 293 -17.76 -39.80 -21.86
N ASN A 294 -17.16 -38.82 -22.54
CA ASN A 294 -17.87 -37.69 -23.14
C ASN A 294 -18.32 -37.99 -24.57
N HIS A 295 -18.19 -39.24 -25.04
CA HIS A 295 -18.56 -39.67 -26.40
C HIS A 295 -17.85 -38.88 -27.50
N ILE A 296 -16.56 -38.57 -27.29
CA ILE A 296 -15.71 -37.87 -28.25
C ILE A 296 -14.75 -38.88 -28.87
N ASP A 297 -14.82 -39.02 -30.19
CA ASP A 297 -13.92 -39.90 -30.93
C ASP A 297 -12.48 -39.36 -30.92
N PHE A 298 -11.52 -40.28 -30.75
CA PHE A 298 -10.10 -39.99 -30.81
C PHE A 298 -9.33 -41.22 -31.29
N GLU A 299 -8.17 -40.98 -31.88
CA GLU A 299 -7.26 -42.04 -32.31
C GLU A 299 -6.31 -42.44 -31.15
N PRO A 300 -6.25 -43.72 -30.72
CA PRO A 300 -5.46 -44.15 -29.57
C PRO A 300 -3.96 -43.82 -29.65
N SER A 301 -3.41 -43.75 -30.87
CA SER A 301 -2.00 -43.42 -31.10
C SER A 301 -1.66 -41.93 -30.86
N TRP A 302 -2.64 -41.03 -30.86
CA TRP A 302 -2.41 -39.57 -30.72
C TRP A 302 -1.67 -39.18 -29.44
N PHE A 303 -0.84 -38.15 -29.54
CA PHE A 303 -0.09 -37.61 -28.41
C PHE A 303 -0.96 -36.71 -27.53
N ILE A 304 -0.54 -36.51 -26.28
CA ILE A 304 -1.23 -35.66 -25.29
C ILE A 304 -1.65 -34.29 -25.87
N PRO A 305 -0.81 -33.54 -26.62
CA PRO A 305 -1.23 -32.26 -27.19
C PRO A 305 -2.43 -32.37 -28.14
N GLN A 306 -2.49 -33.40 -28.99
CA GLN A 306 -3.61 -33.61 -29.93
C GLN A 306 -4.90 -33.93 -29.17
N LEU A 307 -4.82 -34.81 -28.17
CA LEU A 307 -5.96 -35.15 -27.32
C LEU A 307 -6.46 -33.94 -26.52
N LEU A 308 -5.55 -33.07 -26.06
CA LEU A 308 -5.92 -31.86 -25.32
C LEU A 308 -6.58 -30.78 -26.18
N GLU A 309 -6.34 -30.74 -27.49
CA GLU A 309 -7.11 -29.87 -28.39
C GLU A 309 -8.57 -30.34 -28.49
N LEU A 310 -8.82 -31.67 -28.54
CA LEU A 310 -10.18 -32.20 -28.44
C LEU A 310 -10.84 -31.85 -27.11
N VAL A 311 -10.13 -32.05 -25.99
CA VAL A 311 -10.62 -31.66 -24.66
C VAL A 311 -10.95 -30.17 -24.62
N LYS A 312 -10.10 -29.30 -25.19
CA LYS A 312 -10.32 -27.86 -25.19
C LYS A 312 -11.55 -27.46 -26.01
N ALA A 313 -11.82 -28.15 -27.12
CA ALA A 313 -12.98 -27.89 -27.98
C ALA A 313 -14.30 -28.37 -27.35
N HIS A 314 -14.27 -29.43 -26.54
CA HIS A 314 -15.48 -30.08 -26.01
C HIS A 314 -15.72 -29.88 -24.52
N LYS A 315 -14.74 -29.36 -23.76
CA LYS A 315 -14.94 -29.11 -22.34
C LYS A 315 -16.10 -28.14 -22.14
N SER A 316 -16.97 -28.48 -21.20
CA SER A 316 -18.06 -27.60 -20.79
C SER A 316 -17.53 -26.31 -20.17
N LYS A 317 -18.40 -25.29 -20.15
CA LYS A 317 -18.11 -24.07 -19.40
C LYS A 317 -17.88 -24.46 -17.94
N LEU A 318 -16.86 -23.86 -17.34
CA LEU A 318 -16.48 -24.11 -15.94
C LEU A 318 -17.71 -24.01 -15.03
N ASN A 319 -18.05 -25.12 -14.38
CA ASN A 319 -19.09 -25.17 -13.37
C ASN A 319 -18.46 -25.52 -12.02
N TYR A 320 -18.61 -24.62 -11.06
CA TYR A 320 -18.07 -24.79 -9.72
C TYR A 320 -19.13 -25.39 -8.80
N VAL A 321 -18.71 -26.30 -7.92
CA VAL A 321 -19.61 -27.01 -6.99
C VAL A 321 -20.42 -26.02 -6.13
N SER A 322 -19.83 -24.89 -5.73
CA SER A 322 -20.51 -23.82 -4.99
C SER A 322 -21.66 -23.18 -5.77
N HIS A 323 -21.45 -22.89 -7.06
CA HIS A 323 -22.47 -22.32 -7.95
C HIS A 323 -23.64 -23.29 -8.12
N ARG A 324 -23.37 -24.58 -8.36
CA ARG A 324 -24.41 -25.60 -8.47
C ARG A 324 -25.22 -25.72 -7.18
N ILE A 325 -24.55 -25.84 -6.03
CA ILE A 325 -25.23 -25.94 -4.72
C ILE A 325 -26.12 -24.72 -4.47
N ALA A 326 -25.65 -23.50 -4.79
CA ALA A 326 -26.49 -22.31 -4.67
C ALA A 326 -27.72 -22.40 -5.57
N ASN A 327 -27.52 -22.69 -6.86
CA ASN A 327 -28.61 -22.77 -7.85
C ASN A 327 -29.64 -23.86 -7.50
N GLU A 328 -29.20 -25.05 -7.08
CA GLU A 328 -30.08 -26.15 -6.64
C GLU A 328 -30.92 -25.79 -5.41
N GLN A 329 -30.47 -24.83 -4.60
CA GLN A 329 -31.21 -24.33 -3.44
C GLN A 329 -32.00 -23.05 -3.75
N GLY A 330 -32.09 -22.62 -5.02
CA GLY A 330 -32.84 -21.44 -5.43
C GLY A 330 -32.11 -20.12 -5.20
N HIS A 331 -30.78 -20.13 -5.12
CA HIS A 331 -29.97 -18.94 -4.94
C HIS A 331 -29.00 -18.75 -6.11
N TYR A 332 -28.61 -17.51 -6.37
CA TYR A 332 -27.63 -17.18 -7.40
C TYR A 332 -26.28 -16.85 -6.75
N LEU A 333 -25.17 -17.39 -7.29
CA LEU A 333 -23.83 -17.10 -6.78
C LEU A 333 -23.03 -16.25 -7.76
N LEU A 334 -22.42 -15.18 -7.25
CA LEU A 334 -21.54 -14.27 -7.94
C LEU A 334 -20.14 -14.32 -7.32
N ASP A 335 -19.15 -14.66 -8.15
CA ASP A 335 -17.75 -14.52 -7.78
C ASP A 335 -17.37 -13.03 -7.82
N THR A 336 -16.80 -12.50 -6.73
CA THR A 336 -16.34 -11.10 -6.70
C THR A 336 -15.10 -10.92 -7.59
N PRO A 337 -14.93 -9.74 -8.22
CA PRO A 337 -13.79 -9.48 -9.09
C PRO A 337 -12.45 -9.57 -8.34
N PRO A 338 -11.41 -10.17 -8.96
CA PRO A 338 -10.08 -10.24 -8.36
C PRO A 338 -9.56 -8.86 -7.96
N TYR A 339 -8.92 -8.78 -6.79
CA TYR A 339 -8.27 -7.56 -6.28
C TYR A 339 -9.20 -6.37 -6.00
N ARG A 340 -10.50 -6.59 -5.82
CA ARG A 340 -11.49 -5.54 -5.50
C ARG A 340 -12.19 -5.79 -4.14
N PRO A 341 -11.44 -5.84 -3.01
CA PRO A 341 -12.03 -6.09 -1.69
C PRO A 341 -13.09 -5.04 -1.31
N GLU A 342 -13.03 -3.82 -1.86
CA GLU A 342 -14.04 -2.79 -1.65
C GLU A 342 -15.43 -3.14 -2.20
N LEU A 343 -15.54 -4.18 -3.02
CA LEU A 343 -16.82 -4.70 -3.52
C LEU A 343 -17.43 -5.78 -2.60
N GLN A 344 -16.72 -6.18 -1.53
CA GLN A 344 -17.15 -7.18 -0.55
C GLN A 344 -17.37 -6.48 0.80
N HIS A 345 -18.62 -6.42 1.26
CA HIS A 345 -19.03 -5.54 2.36
C HIS A 345 -19.11 -6.24 3.74
N ILE A 346 -18.24 -7.22 3.99
CA ILE A 346 -18.25 -8.06 5.21
C ILE A 346 -16.91 -8.04 5.96
#